data_AF-A0A520I7X6-F1
#
_entry.id   AF-A0A520I7X6-F1
#
_cell.length_a   1.000
_cell.length_b   1.000
_cell.length_c   1.000
_cell.angle_alpha   90.00
_cell.angle_beta   90.00
_cell.angle_gamma   90.00
#
_symmetry.space_group_name_H-M   'P 1'
#
loop_
_entity.id
_entity.type
_entity.pdbx_description
1 polymer ?
#
loop_
_entity_poly.entity_id
_entity_poly.type
_entity_poly.pdbx_seq_one_letter_code
_entity_poly.pdbx_strand_id
1 'polypeptide(L)'
;MRKVSFVINISLDGYCDHTLGEPSEELMEYFLAMMDGVDLLFYGRKMYQLMFPYWADVAKDQSGSADENRFAQRLTAIDKVVISRSLDKVADNTRIVRSNPVEELLNLKQQP
;
A
#
# COMPACT_ATOMS: atom_id res chain seq x y z
N MET A 1 -4.27 19.65 7.53
CA MET A 1 -3.87 18.49 8.37
C MET A 1 -4.41 17.24 7.71
N ARG A 2 -3.50 16.37 7.28
CA ARG A 2 -3.86 15.15 6.55
C ARG A 2 -4.62 14.17 7.46
N LYS A 3 -5.51 13.38 6.88
CA LYS A 3 -6.22 12.31 7.59
C LYS A 3 -5.41 11.03 7.49
N VAL A 4 -5.42 10.24 8.56
CA VAL A 4 -4.83 8.90 8.58
C VAL A 4 -5.95 7.89 8.64
N SER A 5 -5.99 7.02 7.64
CA SER A 5 -6.92 5.90 7.57
C SER A 5 -6.15 4.59 7.73
N PHE A 6 -6.70 3.65 8.48
CA PHE A 6 -6.20 2.28 8.56
C PHE A 6 -7.22 1.35 7.92
N VAL A 7 -6.78 0.50 7.00
CA VAL A 7 -7.64 -0.43 6.26
C VAL A 7 -6.97 -1.79 6.24
N ILE A 8 -7.74 -2.84 6.52
CA ILE A 8 -7.27 -4.22 6.60
C ILE A 8 -8.43 -5.18 6.29
N ASN A 9 -8.13 -6.28 5.59
CA ASN A 9 -9.05 -7.41 5.47
C ASN A 9 -8.83 -8.36 6.65
N ILE A 10 -9.92 -8.83 7.27
CA ILE A 10 -9.86 -9.70 8.45
C ILE A 10 -10.95 -10.76 8.36
N SER A 11 -10.64 -11.99 8.79
CA SER A 11 -11.64 -13.06 8.92
C SER A 11 -12.62 -12.76 10.06
N LEU A 12 -13.75 -13.47 10.07
CA LEU A 12 -14.80 -13.29 11.09
C LEU A 12 -14.30 -13.56 12.51
N ASP A 13 -13.34 -14.47 12.65
CA ASP A 13 -12.67 -14.84 13.91
C ASP A 13 -11.38 -14.04 14.19
N GLY A 14 -11.07 -13.02 13.38
CA GLY A 14 -10.07 -12.01 13.72
C GLY A 14 -8.66 -12.23 13.16
N TYR A 15 -8.49 -13.06 12.14
CA TYR A 15 -7.19 -13.31 11.50
C TYR A 15 -6.99 -12.47 10.24
N CYS A 16 -5.77 -11.96 10.05
CA CYS A 16 -5.35 -11.31 8.82
C CYS A 16 -4.20 -12.12 8.22
N ASP A 17 -4.41 -12.66 7.02
CA ASP A 17 -3.39 -13.40 6.29
C ASP A 17 -3.50 -13.13 4.78
N HIS A 18 -2.37 -12.84 4.16
CA HIS A 18 -2.23 -12.66 2.72
C HIS A 18 -2.45 -13.93 1.89
N THR A 19 -2.43 -15.12 2.49
CA THR A 19 -2.73 -16.39 1.80
C THR A 19 -4.19 -16.80 1.97
N LEU A 20 -4.98 -16.05 2.72
CA LEU A 20 -6.40 -16.34 2.97
C LEU A 20 -7.27 -15.43 2.12
N GLY A 21 -7.98 -16.04 1.18
CA GLY A 21 -8.92 -15.35 0.29
C GLY A 21 -8.26 -14.77 -0.96
N GLU A 22 -8.97 -14.88 -2.07
CA GLU A 22 -8.64 -14.17 -3.31
C GLU A 22 -9.49 -12.91 -3.39
N PRO A 23 -8.91 -11.75 -3.75
CA PRO A 23 -9.68 -10.52 -3.86
C PRO A 23 -10.70 -10.65 -5.00
N SER A 24 -11.98 -10.46 -4.68
CA SER A 24 -13.03 -10.35 -5.69
C SER A 24 -12.92 -9.01 -6.45
N GLU A 25 -13.57 -8.93 -7.61
CA GLU A 25 -13.70 -7.69 -8.38
C GLU A 25 -14.28 -6.55 -7.52
N GLU A 26 -15.36 -6.80 -6.78
CA GLU A 26 -15.98 -5.83 -5.86
C GLU A 26 -14.99 -5.32 -4.80
N LEU A 27 -14.15 -6.20 -4.25
CA LEU A 27 -13.15 -5.81 -3.27
C LEU A 27 -12.08 -4.91 -3.90
N MET A 28 -11.65 -5.22 -5.12
CA MET A 28 -10.68 -4.41 -5.86
C MET A 28 -11.23 -3.02 -6.18
N GLU A 29 -12.50 -2.92 -6.59
CA GLU A 29 -13.18 -1.66 -6.82
C GLU A 29 -13.29 -0.82 -5.54
N TYR A 30 -13.60 -1.45 -4.40
CA TYR A 30 -13.64 -0.77 -3.11
C TYR A 30 -12.29 -0.13 -2.76
N PHE A 31 -11.18 -0.89 -2.89
CA PHE A 31 -9.86 -0.36 -2.60
C PHE A 31 -9.41 0.70 -3.60
N LEU A 32 -9.78 0.56 -4.88
CA LEU A 32 -9.56 1.59 -5.91
C LEU A 32 -10.21 2.91 -5.52
N ALA A 33 -11.51 2.90 -5.22
CA ALA A 33 -12.24 4.09 -4.82
C ALA A 33 -11.70 4.70 -3.52
N MET A 34 -11.28 3.86 -2.57
CA MET A 34 -10.62 4.32 -1.34
C MET A 34 -9.30 5.04 -1.65
N MET A 35 -8.52 4.50 -2.59
CA MET A 35 -7.23 5.06 -2.97
C MET A 35 -7.34 6.40 -3.69
N ASP A 36 -8.47 6.76 -4.33
CA ASP A 36 -8.61 8.05 -5.05
C ASP A 36 -8.35 9.29 -4.18
N GLY A 37 -8.69 9.21 -2.89
CA GLY A 37 -8.41 10.27 -1.91
C GLY A 37 -7.06 10.15 -1.21
N VAL A 38 -6.20 9.21 -1.62
CA VAL A 38 -4.93 8.88 -0.95
C VAL A 38 -3.75 9.32 -1.82
N ASP A 39 -2.87 10.10 -1.21
CA ASP A 39 -1.64 10.64 -1.78
C ASP A 39 -0.39 9.97 -1.20
N LEU A 40 -0.50 9.23 -0.08
CA LEU A 40 0.61 8.51 0.52
C LEU A 40 0.17 7.21 1.20
N LEU A 41 0.90 6.13 0.93
CA LEU A 41 0.77 4.85 1.62
C LEU A 41 1.89 4.68 2.64
N PHE A 42 1.54 4.22 3.84
CA PHE A 42 2.48 4.05 4.95
C PHE A 42 2.60 2.58 5.32
N TYR A 43 3.78 1.99 5.10
CA TYR A 43 4.02 0.56 5.23
C TYR A 43 5.09 0.23 6.27
N GLY A 44 4.98 -0.98 6.83
CA GLY A 44 6.12 -1.69 7.37
C GLY A 44 6.83 -2.52 6.30
N ARG A 45 8.10 -2.89 6.54
CA ARG A 45 8.93 -3.69 5.61
C ARG A 45 8.20 -4.89 4.99
N LYS A 46 7.57 -5.72 5.81
CA LYS A 46 6.98 -7.00 5.35
C LYS A 46 5.83 -6.78 4.39
N MET A 47 4.91 -5.87 4.72
CA MET A 47 3.79 -5.56 3.84
C MET A 47 4.27 -4.94 2.52
N TYR A 48 5.27 -4.05 2.56
CA TYR A 48 5.85 -3.49 1.34
C TYR A 48 6.40 -4.58 0.41
N GLN A 49 7.16 -5.55 0.95
CA GLN A 49 7.73 -6.65 0.17
C GLN A 49 6.69 -7.66 -0.34
N LEU A 50 5.53 -7.76 0.31
CA LEU A 50 4.42 -8.57 -0.18
C LEU A 50 3.74 -7.92 -1.39
N MET A 51 3.66 -6.59 -1.41
CA MET A 51 2.99 -5.85 -2.48
C MET A 51 3.93 -5.56 -3.67
N PHE A 52 5.21 -5.32 -3.41
CA PHE A 52 6.20 -4.90 -4.40
C PHE A 52 7.37 -5.89 -4.47
N PRO A 53 7.79 -6.33 -5.67
CA PRO A 53 7.51 -5.70 -6.97
C PRO A 53 6.24 -6.17 -7.69
N TYR A 54 5.54 -7.20 -7.21
CA TYR A 54 4.41 -7.83 -7.93
C TYR A 54 3.43 -6.84 -8.57
N TRP A 55 2.85 -5.92 -7.79
CA TRP A 55 1.88 -4.96 -8.34
C TRP A 55 2.52 -3.90 -9.25
N ALA A 56 3.81 -3.59 -9.07
CA ALA A 56 4.50 -2.70 -9.99
C ALA A 56 4.72 -3.38 -11.35
N ASP A 57 5.03 -4.67 -11.35
CA ASP A 57 5.20 -5.47 -12.57
C ASP A 57 3.86 -5.62 -13.30
N VAL A 58 2.76 -5.94 -12.58
CA VAL A 58 1.40 -5.96 -13.16
C VAL A 58 1.04 -4.62 -13.77
N ALA A 59 1.34 -3.50 -13.09
CA ALA A 59 1.06 -2.17 -13.60
C ALA A 59 1.85 -1.86 -14.89
N LYS A 60 3.12 -2.26 -14.94
CA LYS A 60 4.00 -2.01 -16.09
C LYS A 60 3.64 -2.88 -17.29
N ASP A 61 3.43 -4.16 -17.06
CA ASP A 61 3.27 -5.15 -18.13
C ASP A 61 1.80 -5.35 -18.52
N GLN A 62 0.86 -4.78 -17.76
CA GLN A 62 -0.59 -4.92 -17.94
C GLN A 62 -1.02 -6.39 -17.98
N SER A 63 -0.41 -7.22 -17.14
CA SER A 63 -0.50 -8.68 -17.21
C SER A 63 -1.70 -9.28 -16.48
N GLY A 64 -2.44 -8.50 -15.70
CA GLY A 64 -3.63 -8.95 -14.96
C GLY A 64 -4.94 -8.77 -15.73
N SER A 65 -6.06 -9.03 -15.05
CA SER A 65 -7.39 -8.62 -15.51
C SER A 65 -7.50 -7.09 -15.64
N ALA A 66 -8.59 -6.59 -16.22
CA ALA A 66 -8.82 -5.15 -16.31
C ALA A 66 -8.80 -4.47 -14.92
N ASP A 67 -9.36 -5.13 -13.90
CA ASP A 67 -9.45 -4.58 -12.54
C ASP A 67 -8.11 -4.65 -11.81
N GLU A 68 -7.41 -5.76 -11.96
CA GLU A 68 -6.06 -5.92 -11.43
C GLU A 68 -5.11 -4.88 -12.02
N ASN A 69 -5.19 -4.62 -13.32
CA ASN A 69 -4.37 -3.62 -13.99
C ASN A 69 -4.70 -2.19 -13.50
N ARG A 70 -5.99 -1.86 -13.34
CA ARG A 70 -6.41 -0.56 -12.77
C ARG A 70 -5.91 -0.39 -11.33
N PHE A 71 -6.10 -1.42 -10.51
CA PHE A 71 -5.63 -1.47 -9.12
C PHE A 71 -4.11 -1.29 -9.05
N ALA A 72 -3.37 -2.07 -9.83
CA ALA A 72 -1.92 -2.05 -9.90
C ALA A 72 -1.38 -0.66 -10.27
N GLN A 73 -1.97 -0.04 -11.30
CA GLN A 73 -1.62 1.31 -11.74
C GLN A 73 -1.84 2.34 -10.62
N ARG A 74 -3.03 2.34 -10.00
CA ARG A 74 -3.34 3.29 -8.93
C ARG A 74 -2.42 3.12 -7.73
N LEU A 75 -2.26 1.89 -7.25
CA LEU A 75 -1.43 1.54 -6.11
C LEU A 75 0.05 1.92 -6.34
N THR A 76 0.57 1.62 -7.53
CA THR A 76 1.97 1.88 -7.88
C THR A 76 2.25 3.37 -8.00
N ALA A 77 1.30 4.17 -8.48
CA ALA A 77 1.44 5.61 -8.64
C ALA A 77 1.49 6.41 -7.32
N ILE A 78 0.84 5.93 -6.25
CA ILE A 78 0.80 6.65 -4.96
C ILE A 78 2.18 6.63 -4.28
N ASP A 79 2.62 7.75 -3.72
CA ASP A 79 3.88 7.81 -2.97
C ASP A 79 3.85 6.90 -1.73
N LYS A 80 5.03 6.42 -1.32
CA LYS A 80 5.13 5.44 -0.23
C LYS A 80 6.16 5.85 0.81
N VAL A 81 5.84 5.61 2.07
CA VAL A 81 6.81 5.61 3.17
C VAL A 81 6.89 4.20 3.74
N VAL A 82 8.11 3.68 3.88
CA VAL A 82 8.35 2.36 4.46
C VAL A 82 9.18 2.49 5.73
N ILE A 83 8.59 2.13 6.87
CA ILE A 83 9.30 2.05 8.14
C ILE A 83 10.08 0.73 8.17
N SER A 84 11.40 0.84 8.13
CA SER A 84 12.27 -0.33 8.13
C SER A 84 13.70 0.01 8.54
N ARG A 85 14.32 -0.86 9.34
CA ARG A 85 15.75 -0.77 9.69
C ARG A 85 16.66 -1.62 8.82
N SER A 86 16.10 -2.48 7.96
CA SER A 86 16.85 -3.53 7.23
C SER A 86 16.49 -3.64 5.75
N LEU A 87 15.54 -2.83 5.27
CA LEU A 87 15.25 -2.74 3.84
C LEU A 87 16.25 -1.78 3.22
N ASP A 88 16.97 -2.19 2.18
CA ASP A 88 18.06 -1.36 1.63
C ASP A 88 17.68 -0.59 0.37
N LYS A 89 16.77 -1.16 -0.44
CA LYS A 89 16.37 -0.62 -1.73
C LYS A 89 14.85 -0.58 -1.85
N VAL A 90 14.38 0.47 -2.48
CA VAL A 90 12.96 0.74 -2.80
C VAL A 90 12.89 1.44 -4.15
N ALA A 91 11.70 1.51 -4.74
CA ALA A 91 11.43 2.29 -5.94
C ALA A 91 11.52 3.81 -5.69
N ASP A 92 11.65 4.60 -6.76
CA ASP A 92 11.90 6.05 -6.69
C ASP A 92 10.80 6.84 -5.95
N ASN A 93 9.53 6.43 -6.05
CA ASN A 93 8.41 7.05 -5.34
C ASN A 93 8.22 6.51 -3.91
N THR A 94 9.23 5.84 -3.36
CA THR A 94 9.20 5.25 -2.03
C THR A 94 10.36 5.77 -1.18
N ARG A 95 10.07 6.25 0.03
CA ARG A 95 11.07 6.66 1.02
C ARG A 95 11.17 5.65 2.16
N ILE A 96 12.40 5.25 2.49
CA ILE A 96 12.66 4.44 3.67
C ILE A 96 12.88 5.35 4.87
N VAL A 97 12.16 5.08 5.96
CA VAL A 97 12.34 5.76 7.26
C VAL A 97 12.87 4.77 8.28
N ARG A 98 13.98 5.16 8.93
CA ARG A 98 14.69 4.34 9.91
C ARG A 98 14.27 4.63 11.37
N SER A 99 13.58 5.73 11.58
CA SER A 99 13.18 6.27 12.90
C SER A 99 11.82 5.75 13.36
N ASN A 100 11.31 6.33 14.45
CA ASN A 100 10.06 5.93 15.10
C ASN A 100 8.85 6.15 14.14
N PRO A 101 7.99 5.13 13.93
CA PRO A 101 6.81 5.26 13.07
C PRO A 101 5.81 6.31 13.55
N VAL A 102 5.67 6.51 14.86
CA VAL A 102 4.71 7.47 15.45
C VAL A 102 5.14 8.90 15.16
N GLU A 103 6.41 9.22 15.39
CA GLU A 103 6.96 10.55 15.10
C GLU A 103 6.85 10.89 13.62
N GLU A 104 7.20 9.94 12.75
CA GLU A 104 7.07 10.12 11.30
C GLU A 104 5.62 10.37 10.88
N LEU A 105 4.68 9.59 11.40
CA LEU A 105 3.26 9.75 11.08
C LEU A 105 2.70 11.09 11.59
N LEU A 106 3.12 11.54 12.78
CA LEU A 106 2.75 12.85 13.32
C LEU A 106 3.27 13.99 12.45
N ASN A 107 4.51 13.90 11.97
CA ASN A 107 5.09 14.89 11.06
C ASN A 107 4.35 14.93 9.72
N LEU A 108 4.08 13.77 9.12
CA LEU A 108 3.32 13.65 7.87
C LEU A 108 1.92 14.26 8.00
N LYS A 109 1.27 14.09 9.16
CA LYS A 109 -0.06 14.64 9.42
C LYS A 109 -0.11 16.18 9.36
N GLN A 110 1.01 16.85 9.68
CA GLN A 110 1.13 18.31 9.66
C GLN A 110 1.47 18.89 8.27
N GLN A 111 1.84 18.04 7.31
CA GLN A 111 2.07 18.49 5.94
C GLN A 111 0.74 18.94 5.30
N PRO A 112 0.80 19.82 4.27
CA PRO A 112 -0.37 20.25 3.52
C PRO A 112 -1.24 19.08 3.05
#